data_AF-K2C6R9-F1
#
_entry.id   AF-K2C6R9-F1
#
_cell.length_a   1.000
_cell.length_b   1.000
_cell.length_c   1.000
_cell.angle_alpha   90.00
_cell.angle_beta   90.00
_cell.angle_gamma   90.00
#
_symmetry.space_group_name_H-M   'P 1'
#
loop_
_entity.id
_entity.type
_entity.pdbx_description
1 polymer ?
#
loop_
_entity_poly.entity_id
_entity_poly.type
_entity_poly.pdbx_seq_one_letter_code
_entity_poly.pdbx_strand_id
1 'polypeptide(L)'
;GAYRLVRPTVKEPAGKASAIIEKAVAYAEAQLGKPYDYAFSNSDGNSAFYCSELVHKAYTIGAGFNGNLADKNPERDKILVAFHAVIDGLEPKNKYELSDKVMQFAIDYSHYPDINKLQKFIIDELVPGCKALEKAFPDKKARDKLNNVFNKVKSNEGFKGFSAANKAYEDAKKAGKFKAGWGIGKLRELKSKASIGIALLKDIDKLGKESGASRKDLMVVLGKVFIPIYKNLGTFGEVLGGMNKNAMVSLPDGVKTVIKIVDWGVNKREEVKKWPVIGSMLAELMPGNGDGKIRTDLTSPSDLANASPGFTLNYP
;
A
#
# COMPACT_ATOMS: atom_id res chain seq x y z
N GLY A 1 -14.84 11.56 -15.62
CA GLY A 1 -15.14 11.30 -14.20
C GLY A 1 -15.68 12.59 -13.64
N ALA A 2 -16.79 12.55 -12.90
CA ALA A 2 -17.44 13.77 -12.47
C ALA A 2 -16.56 14.53 -11.46
N TYR A 3 -16.29 15.81 -11.71
CA TYR A 3 -15.57 16.67 -10.75
C TYR A 3 -16.48 16.95 -9.55
N ARG A 4 -15.96 16.79 -8.35
CA ARG A 4 -16.66 17.17 -7.12
C ARG A 4 -16.28 18.59 -6.72
N LEU A 5 -17.24 19.50 -6.75
CA LEU A 5 -17.08 20.84 -6.20
C LEU A 5 -17.52 20.87 -4.73
N VAL A 6 -16.64 21.35 -3.85
CA VAL A 6 -16.87 21.50 -2.41
C VAL A 6 -16.71 22.96 -2.03
N ARG A 7 -17.64 23.50 -1.23
CA ARG A 7 -17.53 24.85 -0.65
C ARG A 7 -17.42 24.76 0.88
N PRO A 8 -16.20 24.82 1.46
CA PRO A 8 -16.01 24.73 2.91
C PRO A 8 -16.74 25.81 3.71
N THR A 9 -17.00 26.96 3.10
CA THR A 9 -17.68 28.10 3.71
C THR A 9 -19.22 28.06 3.55
N VAL A 10 -19.81 26.95 3.11
CA VAL A 10 -21.26 26.88 2.80
C VAL A 10 -22.18 27.21 3.99
N LYS A 11 -21.71 26.96 5.22
CA LYS A 11 -22.45 27.28 6.46
C LYS A 11 -22.25 28.72 6.94
N GLU A 12 -21.39 29.48 6.30
CA GLU A 12 -21.09 30.86 6.69
C GLU A 12 -22.03 31.84 5.99
N PRO A 13 -22.38 32.97 6.62
CA PRO A 13 -23.08 34.07 5.95
C PRO A 13 -22.30 34.56 4.73
N ALA A 14 -23.00 34.92 3.64
CA ALA A 14 -22.39 35.22 2.34
C ALA A 14 -21.23 36.24 2.38
N GLY A 15 -21.38 37.33 3.14
CA GLY A 15 -20.31 38.33 3.31
C GLY A 15 -19.08 37.78 4.04
N LYS A 16 -19.29 36.96 5.07
CA LYS A 16 -18.19 36.29 5.80
C LYS A 16 -17.54 35.20 4.95
N ALA A 17 -18.33 34.43 4.21
CA ALA A 17 -17.83 33.43 3.28
C ALA A 17 -16.93 34.05 2.20
N SER A 18 -17.34 35.18 1.63
CA SER A 18 -16.56 35.89 0.60
C SER A 18 -15.23 36.39 1.16
N ALA A 19 -15.24 37.05 2.32
CA ALA A 19 -14.02 37.52 2.97
C ALA A 19 -13.04 36.38 3.33
N ILE A 20 -13.55 35.21 3.71
CA ILE A 20 -12.72 34.01 3.94
C ILE A 20 -12.07 33.53 2.64
N ILE A 21 -12.86 33.43 1.56
CA ILE A 21 -12.39 32.97 0.25
C ILE A 21 -11.32 33.92 -0.29
N GLU A 22 -11.53 35.22 -0.24
CA GLU A 22 -10.57 36.23 -0.71
C GLU A 22 -9.23 36.12 0.01
N LYS A 23 -9.23 35.94 1.34
CA LYS A 23 -7.98 35.75 2.09
C LYS A 23 -7.30 34.43 1.77
N ALA A 24 -8.07 33.36 1.55
CA ALA A 24 -7.52 32.07 1.15
C ALA A 24 -6.88 32.14 -0.24
N VAL A 25 -7.53 32.82 -1.20
CA VAL A 25 -7.00 33.07 -2.54
C VAL A 25 -5.72 33.89 -2.46
N ALA A 26 -5.71 35.00 -1.73
CA ALA A 26 -4.52 35.84 -1.58
C ALA A 26 -3.32 35.06 -1.00
N TYR A 27 -3.57 34.19 -0.01
CA TYR A 27 -2.54 33.31 0.52
C TYR A 27 -2.02 32.33 -0.55
N ALA A 28 -2.91 31.69 -1.31
CA ALA A 28 -2.56 30.72 -2.34
C ALA A 28 -1.78 31.37 -3.50
N GLU A 29 -2.19 32.56 -3.93
CA GLU A 29 -1.49 33.35 -4.96
C GLU A 29 -0.05 33.69 -4.53
N ALA A 30 0.15 34.02 -3.24
CA ALA A 30 1.49 34.26 -2.70
C ALA A 30 2.38 32.99 -2.67
N GLN A 31 1.82 31.80 -2.90
CA GLN A 31 2.59 30.55 -2.98
C GLN A 31 2.89 30.12 -4.43
N LEU A 32 2.42 30.86 -5.45
CA LEU A 32 2.67 30.51 -6.85
C LEU A 32 4.17 30.41 -7.16
N GLY A 33 4.54 29.41 -7.94
CA GLY A 33 5.93 29.13 -8.32
C GLY A 33 6.70 28.26 -7.31
N LYS A 34 6.11 27.90 -6.17
CA LYS A 34 6.73 26.96 -5.23
C LYS A 34 6.67 25.52 -5.76
N PRO A 35 7.70 24.70 -5.49
CA PRO A 35 7.75 23.32 -5.92
C PRO A 35 6.65 22.48 -5.25
N TYR A 36 6.34 21.34 -5.87
CA TYR A 36 5.39 20.38 -5.32
C TYR A 36 6.05 19.56 -4.20
N ASP A 37 5.36 19.35 -3.07
CA ASP A 37 5.87 18.51 -1.97
C ASP A 37 5.60 17.03 -2.26
N TYR A 38 6.64 16.29 -2.62
CA TYR A 38 6.55 14.84 -2.85
C TYR A 38 6.90 14.01 -1.61
N ALA A 39 7.20 14.65 -0.47
CA ALA A 39 7.36 14.00 0.81
C ALA A 39 6.03 13.88 1.57
N PHE A 40 5.00 14.63 1.15
CA PHE A 40 3.66 14.63 1.74
C PHE A 40 3.73 14.81 3.26
N SER A 41 4.48 15.82 3.70
CA SER A 41 4.71 16.10 5.10
C SER A 41 4.89 17.59 5.30
N ASN A 42 4.25 18.12 6.34
CA ASN A 42 4.34 19.53 6.72
C ASN A 42 5.69 19.90 7.38
N SER A 43 6.74 19.13 7.14
CA SER A 43 8.06 19.30 7.78
C SER A 43 8.93 20.37 7.12
N ASP A 44 8.61 20.72 5.88
CA ASP A 44 9.30 21.70 5.05
C ASP A 44 8.65 23.10 5.12
N GLY A 45 7.62 23.26 5.97
CA GLY A 45 6.94 24.52 6.24
C GLY A 45 6.16 25.04 5.03
N ASN A 46 6.64 26.11 4.40
CA ASN A 46 6.02 26.69 3.20
C ASN A 46 6.98 26.64 2.00
N SER A 47 7.94 25.72 1.97
CA SER A 47 8.95 25.66 0.91
C SER A 47 8.52 24.82 -0.29
N ALA A 48 7.70 23.79 -0.09
CA ALA A 48 6.93 23.11 -1.11
C ALA A 48 5.48 22.89 -0.61
N PHE A 49 4.58 22.54 -1.52
CA PHE A 49 3.22 22.15 -1.16
C PHE A 49 2.72 21.01 -2.03
N TYR A 50 2.01 20.06 -1.45
CA TYR A 50 1.18 19.15 -2.24
C TYR A 50 -0.26 19.67 -2.32
N CYS A 51 -1.03 19.16 -3.28
CA CYS A 51 -2.26 19.81 -3.75
C CYS A 51 -3.28 20.12 -2.63
N SER A 52 -3.47 19.21 -1.67
CA SER A 52 -4.43 19.41 -0.57
C SER A 52 -3.86 20.15 0.63
N GLU A 53 -2.54 20.18 0.80
CA GLU A 53 -1.89 20.97 1.84
C GLU A 53 -2.01 22.47 1.57
N LEU A 54 -1.77 22.88 0.31
CA LEU A 54 -1.90 24.28 -0.07
C LEU A 54 -3.32 24.79 0.19
N VAL A 55 -4.32 24.01 -0.20
CA VAL A 55 -5.74 24.34 0.07
C VAL A 55 -6.02 24.41 1.57
N HIS A 56 -5.54 23.45 2.35
CA HIS A 56 -5.73 23.44 3.80
C HIS A 56 -5.10 24.68 4.47
N LYS A 57 -3.85 25.02 4.12
CA LYS A 57 -3.13 26.16 4.67
C LYS A 57 -3.70 27.50 4.20
N ALA A 58 -4.16 27.59 2.95
CA ALA A 58 -4.83 28.78 2.44
C ALA A 58 -6.04 29.16 3.30
N TYR A 59 -6.90 28.20 3.64
CA TYR A 59 -8.05 28.48 4.49
C TYR A 59 -7.69 28.63 5.98
N THR A 60 -6.86 27.75 6.54
CA THR A 60 -6.55 27.78 7.99
C THR A 60 -5.59 28.91 8.36
N ILE A 61 -4.43 29.00 7.69
CA ILE A 61 -3.38 29.97 7.98
C ILE A 61 -3.68 31.29 7.28
N GLY A 62 -4.00 31.25 5.98
CA GLY A 62 -4.25 32.44 5.17
C GLY A 62 -5.51 33.20 5.55
N ALA A 63 -6.62 32.47 5.70
CA ALA A 63 -7.92 33.08 6.01
C ALA A 63 -8.31 33.03 7.50
N GLY A 64 -7.57 32.30 8.34
CA GLY A 64 -7.94 32.10 9.76
C GLY A 64 -9.24 31.30 9.93
N PHE A 65 -9.62 30.51 8.92
CA PHE A 65 -10.88 29.79 8.92
C PHE A 65 -10.78 28.51 9.76
N ASN A 66 -11.59 28.46 10.83
CA ASN A 66 -11.65 27.34 11.77
C ASN A 66 -12.87 26.41 11.51
N GLY A 67 -13.53 26.55 10.36
CA GLY A 67 -14.63 25.66 9.98
C GLY A 67 -14.13 24.31 9.48
N ASN A 68 -15.05 23.39 9.18
CA ASN A 68 -14.68 22.07 8.67
C ASN A 68 -14.11 22.19 7.25
N LEU A 69 -12.79 21.99 7.12
CA LEU A 69 -12.07 22.01 5.85
C LEU A 69 -11.73 20.61 5.33
N ALA A 70 -11.79 19.60 6.19
CA ALA A 70 -11.32 18.26 5.89
C ALA A 70 -11.86 17.28 6.95
N ASP A 71 -12.62 16.27 6.51
CA ASP A 71 -12.91 15.11 7.34
C ASP A 71 -11.72 14.15 7.26
N LYS A 72 -10.71 14.37 8.12
CA LYS A 72 -9.50 13.54 8.15
C LYS A 72 -9.85 12.06 8.26
N ASN A 73 -9.28 11.26 7.36
CA ASN A 73 -9.35 9.80 7.40
C ASN A 73 -7.95 9.19 7.63
N PRO A 74 -7.59 8.95 8.90
CA PRO A 74 -6.30 8.36 9.27
C PRO A 74 -5.98 7.03 8.59
N GLU A 75 -6.99 6.23 8.27
CA GLU A 75 -6.81 4.91 7.62
C GLU A 75 -6.39 5.06 6.16
N ARG A 76 -6.93 6.06 5.45
CA ARG A 76 -6.48 6.39 4.10
C ARG A 76 -5.06 6.98 4.10
N ASP A 77 -4.76 7.85 5.07
CA ASP A 77 -3.49 8.56 5.11
C ASP A 77 -2.31 7.61 5.34
N LYS A 78 -2.50 6.54 6.13
CA LYS A 78 -1.54 5.43 6.25
C LYS A 78 -1.21 4.78 4.91
N ILE A 79 -2.22 4.63 4.02
CA ILE A 79 -2.05 3.98 2.70
C ILE A 79 -1.20 4.87 1.80
N LEU A 80 -1.49 6.17 1.75
CA LEU A 80 -0.72 7.14 0.96
C LEU A 80 0.74 7.21 1.41
N VAL A 81 0.99 7.25 2.72
CA VAL A 81 2.35 7.28 3.28
C VAL A 81 3.11 5.99 2.99
N ALA A 82 2.45 4.83 3.09
CA ALA A 82 3.03 3.54 2.75
C ALA A 82 3.51 3.50 1.29
N PHE A 83 2.66 3.92 0.35
CA PHE A 83 3.01 3.92 -1.07
C PHE A 83 4.17 4.89 -1.38
N HIS A 84 4.18 6.07 -0.78
CA HIS A 84 5.29 7.02 -0.96
C HIS A 84 6.60 6.48 -0.40
N ALA A 85 6.55 5.87 0.77
CA ALA A 85 7.75 5.28 1.38
C ALA A 85 8.29 4.09 0.57
N VAL A 86 7.45 3.35 -0.15
CA VAL A 86 7.88 2.35 -1.14
C VAL A 86 8.55 3.02 -2.33
N ILE A 87 7.90 4.03 -2.93
CA ILE A 87 8.43 4.72 -4.11
C ILE A 87 9.80 5.32 -3.79
N ASP A 88 9.93 6.03 -2.67
CA ASP A 88 11.20 6.58 -2.21
C ASP A 88 12.24 5.47 -1.93
N GLY A 89 11.83 4.40 -1.27
CA GLY A 89 12.70 3.25 -0.98
C GLY A 89 13.24 2.57 -2.24
N LEU A 90 12.47 2.57 -3.32
CA LEU A 90 12.86 1.98 -4.62
C LEU A 90 13.86 2.82 -5.41
N GLU A 91 14.23 4.02 -4.92
CA GLU A 91 15.21 4.93 -5.53
C GLU A 91 14.83 5.30 -6.97
N PRO A 92 13.81 6.14 -7.18
CA PRO A 92 13.39 6.54 -8.51
C PRO A 92 14.52 7.30 -9.20
N LYS A 93 14.71 7.04 -10.51
CA LYS A 93 15.68 7.78 -11.33
C LYS A 93 15.27 9.24 -11.48
N ASN A 94 13.97 9.46 -11.64
CA ASN A 94 13.32 10.77 -11.66
C ASN A 94 12.09 10.69 -10.75
N LYS A 95 12.21 11.24 -9.54
CA LYS A 95 11.14 11.20 -8.53
C LYS A 95 9.87 11.88 -9.03
N TYR A 96 10.01 13.02 -9.70
CA TYR A 96 8.90 13.84 -10.18
C TYR A 96 8.09 13.12 -11.26
N GLU A 97 8.76 12.66 -12.32
CA GLU A 97 8.10 11.94 -13.41
C GLU A 97 7.44 10.65 -12.92
N LEU A 98 8.09 9.90 -12.03
CA LEU A 98 7.52 8.67 -11.51
C LEU A 98 6.30 8.95 -10.61
N SER A 99 6.36 9.98 -9.77
CA SER A 99 5.23 10.41 -8.94
C SER A 99 4.02 10.81 -9.78
N ASP A 100 4.22 11.54 -10.89
CA ASP A 100 3.13 11.89 -11.82
C ASP A 100 2.50 10.65 -12.45
N LYS A 101 3.33 9.71 -12.95
CA LYS A 101 2.85 8.44 -13.52
C LYS A 101 2.09 7.59 -12.49
N VAL A 102 2.59 7.53 -11.25
CA VAL A 102 1.91 6.84 -10.14
C VAL A 102 0.58 7.50 -9.82
N MET A 103 0.52 8.84 -9.79
CA MET A 103 -0.70 9.57 -9.51
C MET A 103 -1.75 9.31 -10.60
N GLN A 104 -1.37 9.42 -11.88
CA GLN A 104 -2.25 9.12 -13.01
C GLN A 104 -2.75 7.68 -12.96
N PHE A 105 -1.85 6.71 -12.74
CA PHE A 105 -2.21 5.31 -12.57
C PHE A 105 -3.19 5.10 -11.39
N ALA A 106 -2.94 5.72 -10.24
CA ALA A 106 -3.78 5.58 -9.06
C ALA A 106 -5.19 6.16 -9.30
N ILE A 107 -5.28 7.30 -9.97
CA ILE A 107 -6.56 7.89 -10.39
C ILE A 107 -7.29 6.92 -11.31
N ASP A 108 -6.66 6.46 -12.40
CA ASP A 108 -7.29 5.56 -13.36
C ASP A 108 -7.72 4.22 -12.74
N TYR A 109 -6.83 3.64 -11.94
CA TYR A 109 -7.06 2.35 -11.28
C TYR A 109 -8.17 2.46 -10.21
N SER A 110 -8.29 3.59 -9.51
CA SER A 110 -9.36 3.79 -8.52
C SER A 110 -10.76 3.82 -9.15
N HIS A 111 -10.87 4.34 -10.37
CA HIS A 111 -12.14 4.39 -11.11
C HIS A 111 -12.44 3.06 -11.79
N TYR A 112 -11.41 2.38 -12.32
CA TYR A 112 -11.54 1.12 -13.06
C TYR A 112 -10.44 0.13 -12.67
N PRO A 113 -10.56 -0.54 -11.51
CA PRO A 113 -9.53 -1.45 -11.02
C PRO A 113 -9.32 -2.62 -11.98
N ASP A 114 -8.08 -2.80 -12.44
CA ASP A 114 -7.68 -3.88 -13.36
C ASP A 114 -6.26 -4.36 -13.05
N ILE A 115 -6.17 -5.59 -12.54
CA ILE A 115 -4.90 -6.20 -12.13
C ILE A 115 -3.92 -6.36 -13.30
N ASN A 116 -4.40 -6.49 -14.53
CA ASN A 116 -3.50 -6.53 -15.69
C ASN A 116 -2.90 -5.16 -15.97
N LYS A 117 -3.66 -4.07 -15.78
CA LYS A 117 -3.10 -2.70 -15.84
C LYS A 117 -2.09 -2.46 -14.73
N LEU A 118 -2.37 -2.91 -13.50
CA LEU A 118 -1.42 -2.83 -12.38
C LEU A 118 -0.11 -3.56 -12.69
N GLN A 119 -0.21 -4.80 -13.16
CA GLN A 119 0.98 -5.57 -13.55
C GLN A 119 1.76 -4.87 -14.66
N LYS A 120 1.07 -4.39 -15.70
CA LYS A 120 1.71 -3.67 -16.79
C LYS A 120 2.43 -2.42 -16.28
N PHE A 121 1.79 -1.62 -15.43
CA PHE A 121 2.39 -0.45 -14.81
C PHE A 121 3.65 -0.81 -13.99
N ILE A 122 3.61 -1.89 -13.21
CA ILE A 122 4.79 -2.35 -12.47
C ILE A 122 5.94 -2.71 -13.43
N ILE A 123 5.68 -3.51 -14.46
CA ILE A 123 6.71 -4.02 -15.38
C ILE A 123 7.27 -2.93 -16.30
N ASP A 124 6.39 -2.11 -16.84
CA ASP A 124 6.73 -1.17 -17.92
C ASP A 124 7.15 0.20 -17.38
N GLU A 125 6.64 0.64 -16.22
CA GLU A 125 6.94 1.96 -15.65
C GLU A 125 7.79 1.87 -14.39
N LEU A 126 7.36 1.13 -13.36
CA LEU A 126 8.07 1.12 -12.07
C LEU A 126 9.43 0.44 -12.15
N VAL A 127 9.53 -0.71 -12.83
CA VAL A 127 10.81 -1.45 -12.92
C VAL A 127 11.92 -0.62 -13.60
N PRO A 128 11.74 -0.07 -14.82
CA PRO A 128 12.79 0.75 -15.43
C PRO A 128 12.93 2.14 -14.77
N GLY A 129 11.89 2.64 -14.09
CA GLY A 129 11.88 3.93 -13.41
C GLY A 129 12.63 3.95 -12.07
N CYS A 130 12.87 2.79 -11.45
CA CYS A 130 13.47 2.67 -10.13
C CYS A 130 14.81 1.93 -10.16
N LYS A 131 15.87 2.52 -9.59
CA LYS A 131 17.22 1.94 -9.60
C LYS A 131 17.27 0.56 -8.94
N ALA A 132 16.55 0.37 -7.84
CA ALA A 132 16.54 -0.91 -7.13
C ALA A 132 15.88 -2.03 -7.94
N LEU A 133 14.80 -1.72 -8.67
CA LEU A 133 14.09 -2.67 -9.52
C LEU A 133 14.83 -2.93 -10.82
N GLU A 134 15.36 -1.90 -11.47
CA GLU A 134 16.17 -2.05 -12.68
C GLU A 134 17.41 -2.90 -12.38
N LYS A 135 18.08 -2.70 -11.24
CA LYS A 135 19.22 -3.55 -10.87
C LYS A 135 18.84 -5.04 -10.79
N ALA A 136 17.65 -5.35 -10.27
CA ALA A 136 17.15 -6.72 -10.21
C ALA A 136 16.67 -7.23 -11.58
N PHE A 137 16.15 -6.34 -12.43
CA PHE A 137 15.54 -6.64 -13.71
C PHE A 137 15.98 -5.64 -14.80
N PRO A 138 17.25 -5.73 -15.25
CA PRO A 138 17.91 -4.64 -15.99
C PRO A 138 17.50 -4.52 -17.46
N ASP A 139 16.95 -5.58 -18.04
CA ASP A 139 16.63 -5.64 -19.46
C ASP A 139 15.22 -6.18 -19.71
N LYS A 140 14.80 -6.12 -20.98
CA LYS A 140 13.48 -6.62 -21.42
C LYS A 140 13.30 -8.10 -21.08
N LYS A 141 14.34 -8.93 -21.24
CA LYS A 141 14.27 -10.38 -20.99
C LYS A 141 14.08 -10.67 -19.50
N ALA A 142 14.73 -9.92 -18.62
CA ALA A 142 14.55 -10.00 -17.17
C ALA A 142 13.14 -9.56 -16.77
N ARG A 143 12.63 -8.49 -17.38
CA ARG A 143 11.24 -8.03 -17.19
C ARG A 143 10.20 -9.04 -17.68
N ASP A 144 10.43 -9.71 -18.82
CA ASP A 144 9.56 -10.76 -19.32
C ASP A 144 9.50 -11.96 -18.36
N LYS A 145 10.64 -12.33 -17.75
CA LYS A 145 10.66 -13.35 -16.68
C LYS A 145 9.89 -12.93 -15.44
N LEU A 146 10.07 -11.69 -14.98
CA LEU A 146 9.29 -11.13 -13.89
C LEU A 146 7.79 -11.13 -14.22
N ASN A 147 7.41 -10.75 -15.43
CA ASN A 147 6.03 -10.77 -15.92
C ASN A 147 5.43 -12.18 -15.88
N ASN A 148 6.22 -13.20 -16.26
CA ASN A 148 5.81 -14.61 -16.13
C ASN A 148 5.62 -15.03 -14.67
N VAL A 149 6.50 -14.58 -13.77
CA VAL A 149 6.33 -14.78 -12.31
C VAL A 149 5.03 -14.14 -11.82
N PHE A 150 4.70 -12.91 -12.25
CA PHE A 150 3.41 -12.28 -11.93
C PHE A 150 2.23 -13.11 -12.44
N ASN A 151 2.29 -13.65 -13.65
CA ASN A 151 1.23 -14.50 -14.20
C ASN A 151 1.04 -15.80 -13.40
N LYS A 152 2.13 -16.43 -12.95
CA LYS A 152 2.08 -17.60 -12.04
C LYS A 152 1.52 -17.25 -10.67
N VAL A 153 1.86 -16.07 -10.15
CA VAL A 153 1.27 -15.57 -8.92
C VAL A 153 -0.23 -15.37 -9.11
N LYS A 154 -0.70 -14.65 -10.14
CA LYS A 154 -2.13 -14.40 -10.40
C LYS A 154 -2.96 -15.68 -10.54
N SER A 155 -2.42 -16.67 -11.27
CA SER A 155 -3.07 -17.98 -11.51
C SER A 155 -2.94 -18.96 -10.35
N ASN A 156 -2.31 -18.55 -9.23
CA ASN A 156 -1.99 -19.38 -8.08
C ASN A 156 -0.99 -20.53 -8.35
N GLU A 157 -0.42 -20.61 -9.56
CA GLU A 157 0.59 -21.61 -9.88
C GLU A 157 1.89 -21.42 -9.09
N GLY A 158 2.18 -20.19 -8.70
CA GLY A 158 3.35 -19.84 -7.91
C GLY A 158 3.30 -20.31 -6.46
N PHE A 159 2.12 -20.64 -5.92
CA PHE A 159 1.92 -20.99 -4.51
C PHE A 159 1.20 -22.34 -4.34
N LYS A 160 1.39 -23.27 -5.28
CA LYS A 160 0.77 -24.61 -5.23
C LYS A 160 1.17 -25.38 -3.97
N GLY A 161 2.44 -25.31 -3.55
CA GLY A 161 2.94 -25.99 -2.36
C GLY A 161 2.30 -25.45 -1.08
N PHE A 162 2.30 -24.13 -0.90
CA PHE A 162 1.61 -23.47 0.21
C PHE A 162 0.12 -23.82 0.22
N SER A 163 -0.56 -23.71 -0.92
CA SER A 163 -2.00 -24.00 -1.04
C SER A 163 -2.32 -25.43 -0.62
N ALA A 164 -1.53 -26.41 -1.08
CA ALA A 164 -1.71 -27.81 -0.73
C ALA A 164 -1.45 -28.07 0.76
N ALA A 165 -0.35 -27.54 1.31
CA ALA A 165 -0.01 -27.71 2.73
C ALA A 165 -1.06 -27.08 3.65
N ASN A 166 -1.57 -25.90 3.28
CA ASN A 166 -2.62 -25.23 4.06
C ASN A 166 -3.95 -25.99 3.97
N LYS A 167 -4.31 -26.54 2.80
CA LYS A 167 -5.51 -27.40 2.68
C LYS A 167 -5.39 -28.64 3.59
N ALA A 168 -4.23 -29.30 3.57
CA ALA A 168 -3.98 -30.47 4.42
C ALA A 168 -4.08 -30.16 5.92
N TYR A 169 -3.59 -28.99 6.35
CA TYR A 169 -3.75 -28.54 7.74
C TYR A 169 -5.21 -28.32 8.12
N GLU A 170 -5.99 -27.62 7.30
CA GLU A 170 -7.41 -27.37 7.57
C GLU A 170 -8.22 -28.67 7.60
N ASP A 171 -7.96 -29.59 6.67
CA ASP A 171 -8.62 -30.90 6.64
C ASP A 171 -8.26 -31.73 7.88
N ALA A 172 -7.00 -31.71 8.32
CA ALA A 172 -6.56 -32.37 9.55
C ALA A 172 -7.17 -31.74 10.82
N LYS A 173 -7.32 -30.41 10.84
CA LYS A 173 -7.97 -29.66 11.94
C LYS A 173 -9.44 -30.03 12.04
N LYS A 174 -10.17 -30.00 10.91
CA LYS A 174 -11.59 -30.39 10.83
C LYS A 174 -11.82 -31.84 11.25
N ALA A 175 -10.93 -32.75 10.84
CA ALA A 175 -10.97 -34.15 11.24
C ALA A 175 -10.53 -34.40 12.70
N GLY A 176 -10.28 -33.35 13.50
CA GLY A 176 -9.90 -33.49 14.91
C GLY A 176 -8.54 -34.12 15.15
N LYS A 177 -7.67 -34.25 14.13
CA LYS A 177 -6.38 -34.97 14.22
C LYS A 177 -5.39 -34.35 15.21
N PHE A 178 -5.63 -33.10 15.60
CA PHE A 178 -4.84 -32.35 16.59
C PHE A 178 -5.40 -32.45 18.02
N LYS A 179 -6.58 -33.04 18.24
CA LYS A 179 -7.17 -33.27 19.57
C LYS A 179 -6.72 -34.61 20.18
N ALA A 180 -5.45 -34.97 20.02
CA ALA A 180 -4.88 -36.19 20.60
C ALA A 180 -4.25 -35.91 21.97
N GLY A 181 -4.45 -36.84 22.92
CA GLY A 181 -3.91 -36.74 24.29
C GLY A 181 -2.38 -36.74 24.38
N TRP A 182 -1.87 -36.45 25.59
CA TRP A 182 -0.44 -36.51 25.93
C TRP A 182 0.49 -35.64 25.04
N GLY A 183 0.04 -34.45 24.63
CA GLY A 183 0.85 -33.50 23.84
C GLY A 183 1.11 -33.91 22.38
N ILE A 184 0.72 -35.13 21.96
CA ILE A 184 0.86 -35.64 20.59
C ILE A 184 0.07 -34.77 19.60
N GLY A 185 -1.12 -34.34 20.00
CA GLY A 185 -1.95 -33.44 19.20
C GLY A 185 -1.26 -32.12 18.87
N LYS A 186 -0.62 -31.51 19.89
CA LYS A 186 0.15 -30.27 19.77
C LYS A 186 1.38 -30.44 18.88
N LEU A 187 2.09 -31.57 19.00
CA LEU A 187 3.24 -31.89 18.15
C LEU A 187 2.85 -32.07 16.68
N ARG A 188 1.73 -32.76 16.41
CA ARG A 188 1.18 -32.92 15.04
C ARG A 188 0.76 -31.59 14.44
N GLU A 189 0.15 -30.72 15.23
CA GLU A 189 -0.23 -29.38 14.81
C GLU A 189 1.01 -28.54 14.46
N LEU A 190 2.05 -28.58 15.31
CA LEU A 190 3.31 -27.89 15.06
C LEU A 190 3.99 -28.37 13.78
N LYS A 191 4.09 -29.69 13.55
CA LYS A 191 4.66 -30.27 12.32
C LYS A 191 3.89 -29.85 11.07
N SER A 192 2.56 -29.80 11.16
CA SER A 192 1.71 -29.39 10.04
C SER A 192 1.90 -27.90 9.73
N LYS A 193 1.96 -27.04 10.75
CA LYS A 193 2.29 -25.60 10.60
C LYS A 193 3.68 -25.38 10.01
N ALA A 194 4.68 -26.14 10.47
CA ALA A 194 6.04 -26.08 9.90
C ALA A 194 6.06 -26.49 8.41
N SER A 195 5.26 -27.49 8.03
CA SER A 195 5.14 -27.94 6.64
C SER A 195 4.56 -26.84 5.73
N ILE A 196 3.61 -26.04 6.21
CA ILE A 196 3.12 -24.85 5.49
C ILE A 196 4.25 -23.85 5.23
N GLY A 197 5.04 -23.52 6.27
CA GLY A 197 6.15 -22.58 6.14
C GLY A 197 7.25 -23.08 5.19
N ILE A 198 7.62 -24.36 5.28
CA ILE A 198 8.60 -24.98 4.39
C ILE A 198 8.10 -24.97 2.93
N ALA A 199 6.82 -25.28 2.71
CA ALA A 199 6.22 -25.25 1.38
C ALA A 199 6.22 -23.83 0.81
N LEU A 200 5.88 -22.82 1.61
CA LEU A 200 5.95 -21.42 1.22
C LEU A 200 7.37 -20.99 0.82
N LEU A 201 8.38 -21.34 1.63
CA LEU A 201 9.78 -21.01 1.32
C LEU A 201 10.25 -21.65 0.01
N LYS A 202 9.82 -22.89 -0.27
CA LYS A 202 10.13 -23.58 -1.54
C LYS A 202 9.46 -22.90 -2.73
N ASP A 203 8.20 -22.51 -2.58
CA ASP A 203 7.44 -21.77 -3.60
C ASP A 203 8.10 -20.41 -3.90
N ILE A 204 8.47 -19.64 -2.85
CA ILE A 204 9.20 -18.37 -2.99
C ILE A 204 10.57 -18.55 -3.65
N ASP A 205 11.35 -19.56 -3.24
CA ASP A 205 12.66 -19.84 -3.84
C ASP A 205 12.54 -20.21 -5.33
N LYS A 206 11.50 -20.96 -5.69
CA LYS A 206 11.19 -21.29 -7.09
C LYS A 206 10.86 -20.02 -7.89
N LEU A 207 9.95 -19.17 -7.39
CA LEU A 207 9.61 -17.91 -8.05
C LEU A 207 10.82 -16.97 -8.16
N GLY A 208 11.66 -16.91 -7.14
CA GLY A 208 12.91 -16.15 -7.15
C GLY A 208 13.86 -16.63 -8.26
N LYS A 209 14.08 -17.94 -8.39
CA LYS A 209 14.89 -18.53 -9.47
C LYS A 209 14.31 -18.25 -10.86
N GLU A 210 13.00 -18.39 -11.02
CA GLU A 210 12.31 -18.16 -12.29
C GLU A 210 12.32 -16.68 -12.72
N SER A 211 12.34 -15.75 -11.76
CA SER A 211 12.46 -14.31 -12.03
C SER A 211 13.79 -13.94 -12.70
N GLY A 212 14.83 -14.77 -12.51
CA GLY A 212 16.17 -14.54 -13.04
C GLY A 212 17.00 -13.49 -12.29
N ALA A 213 16.44 -12.83 -11.28
CA ALA A 213 17.15 -11.90 -10.42
C ALA A 213 18.02 -12.63 -9.39
N SER A 214 19.11 -11.98 -8.96
CA SER A 214 19.95 -12.53 -7.89
C SER A 214 19.19 -12.54 -6.57
N ARG A 215 19.47 -13.52 -5.69
CA ARG A 215 18.87 -13.55 -4.33
C ARG A 215 19.13 -12.26 -3.56
N LYS A 216 20.30 -11.65 -3.72
CA LYS A 216 20.68 -10.40 -3.07
C LYS A 216 19.79 -9.25 -3.52
N ASP A 217 19.61 -9.10 -4.83
CA ASP A 217 18.81 -7.99 -5.39
C ASP A 217 17.32 -8.20 -5.09
N LEU A 218 16.83 -9.44 -5.14
CA LEU A 218 15.47 -9.78 -4.70
C LEU A 218 15.24 -9.42 -3.22
N MET A 219 16.19 -9.70 -2.33
CA MET A 219 16.09 -9.33 -0.92
C MET A 219 16.09 -7.81 -0.73
N VAL A 220 16.86 -7.07 -1.52
CA VAL A 220 16.86 -5.60 -1.51
C VAL A 220 15.52 -5.04 -1.97
N VAL A 221 14.98 -5.54 -3.08
CA VAL A 221 13.65 -5.14 -3.59
C VAL A 221 12.56 -5.48 -2.58
N LEU A 222 12.57 -6.70 -2.03
CA LEU A 222 11.63 -7.13 -1.00
C LEU A 222 11.71 -6.22 0.23
N GLY A 223 12.90 -5.91 0.72
CA GLY A 223 13.08 -5.00 1.86
C GLY A 223 12.51 -3.61 1.57
N LYS A 224 12.80 -3.05 0.39
CA LYS A 224 12.36 -1.71 -0.02
C LYS A 224 10.86 -1.60 -0.30
N VAL A 225 10.18 -2.71 -0.62
CA VAL A 225 8.73 -2.74 -0.85
C VAL A 225 7.98 -3.14 0.43
N PHE A 226 8.37 -4.25 1.05
CA PHE A 226 7.62 -4.81 2.18
C PHE A 226 7.82 -4.00 3.46
N ILE A 227 9.03 -3.53 3.79
CA ILE A 227 9.27 -2.82 5.05
C ILE A 227 8.46 -1.51 5.14
N PRO A 228 8.41 -0.64 4.11
CA PRO A 228 7.65 0.61 4.20
C PRO A 228 6.13 0.40 4.20
N ILE A 229 5.61 -0.53 3.38
CA ILE A 229 4.18 -0.92 3.43
C ILE A 229 3.85 -1.38 4.83
N TYR A 230 4.69 -2.25 5.36
CA TYR A 230 4.45 -2.89 6.64
C TYR A 230 4.53 -1.93 7.83
N LYS A 231 5.54 -1.06 7.87
CA LYS A 231 5.71 -0.04 8.92
C LYS A 231 4.55 0.95 9.01
N ASN A 232 3.90 1.25 7.88
CA ASN A 232 2.89 2.29 7.82
C ASN A 232 1.45 1.75 7.90
N LEU A 233 1.19 0.53 7.41
CA LEU A 233 -0.16 -0.04 7.33
C LEU A 233 -0.49 -1.16 8.31
N GLY A 234 0.50 -1.87 8.88
CA GLY A 234 0.21 -2.98 9.78
C GLY A 234 -0.36 -4.24 9.11
N THR A 235 -1.09 -4.16 7.97
CA THR A 235 -1.48 -5.31 7.13
C THR A 235 -1.45 -5.00 5.61
N PHE A 236 -1.20 -6.00 4.76
CA PHE A 236 -1.37 -5.86 3.29
C PHE A 236 -2.84 -5.98 2.86
N GLY A 237 -3.74 -6.48 3.72
CA GLY A 237 -5.17 -6.55 3.44
C GLY A 237 -5.78 -5.15 3.22
N GLU A 238 -5.25 -4.14 3.90
CA GLU A 238 -5.64 -2.74 3.73
C GLU A 238 -5.16 -2.13 2.42
N VAL A 239 -4.00 -2.56 1.89
CA VAL A 239 -3.51 -2.16 0.56
C VAL A 239 -4.44 -2.67 -0.55
N LEU A 240 -4.94 -3.90 -0.41
CA LEU A 240 -5.70 -4.60 -1.46
C LEU A 240 -7.22 -4.38 -1.38
N GLY A 241 -7.76 -4.06 -0.18
CA GLY A 241 -9.14 -3.61 -0.01
C GLY A 241 -9.36 -2.10 -0.25
N GLY A 242 -8.26 -1.33 -0.30
CA GLY A 242 -8.30 0.12 -0.49
C GLY A 242 -9.10 0.87 0.60
N MET A 243 -9.45 2.12 0.29
CA MET A 243 -10.29 3.01 1.12
C MET A 243 -11.76 2.59 1.20
N ASN A 244 -12.16 1.48 0.58
CA ASN A 244 -13.53 1.00 0.57
C ASN A 244 -13.57 -0.53 0.74
N LYS A 245 -13.55 -0.98 1.99
CA LYS A 245 -13.60 -2.39 2.41
C LYS A 245 -14.81 -3.17 1.83
N ASN A 246 -15.83 -2.47 1.33
CA ASN A 246 -17.08 -3.04 0.81
C ASN A 246 -17.13 -3.17 -0.72
N ALA A 247 -16.16 -2.59 -1.45
CA ALA A 247 -16.08 -2.62 -2.91
C ALA A 247 -14.87 -3.46 -3.38
N MET A 248 -14.76 -4.68 -2.85
CA MET A 248 -13.67 -5.59 -3.23
C MET A 248 -13.76 -5.90 -4.72
N VAL A 249 -12.72 -5.53 -5.47
CA VAL A 249 -12.48 -6.00 -6.83
C VAL A 249 -12.47 -7.53 -6.80
N SER A 250 -13.04 -8.19 -7.82
CA SER A 250 -12.89 -9.64 -7.95
C SER A 250 -11.41 -10.00 -8.06
N LEU A 251 -10.83 -10.52 -6.99
CA LEU A 251 -9.41 -10.85 -6.93
C LEU A 251 -9.16 -12.23 -7.56
N PRO A 252 -8.12 -12.38 -8.42
CA PRO A 252 -7.62 -13.68 -8.85
C PRO A 252 -7.24 -14.54 -7.63
N ASP A 253 -7.42 -15.85 -7.74
CA ASP A 253 -7.21 -16.78 -6.62
C ASP A 253 -5.78 -16.78 -6.10
N GLY A 254 -4.83 -16.48 -6.98
CA GLY A 254 -3.45 -16.27 -6.59
C GLY A 254 -3.23 -15.05 -5.69
N VAL A 255 -3.93 -13.95 -5.95
CA VAL A 255 -3.89 -12.75 -5.10
C VAL A 255 -4.53 -13.02 -3.75
N LYS A 256 -5.65 -13.76 -3.71
CA LYS A 256 -6.25 -14.25 -2.45
C LYS A 256 -5.27 -15.13 -1.67
N THR A 257 -4.47 -15.94 -2.36
CA THR A 257 -3.44 -16.78 -1.74
C THR A 257 -2.30 -15.96 -1.16
N VAL A 258 -1.85 -14.91 -1.85
CA VAL A 258 -0.87 -13.95 -1.31
C VAL A 258 -1.40 -13.28 -0.05
N ILE A 259 -2.65 -12.82 -0.03
CA ILE A 259 -3.29 -12.25 1.17
C ILE A 259 -3.25 -13.26 2.32
N LYS A 260 -3.65 -14.50 2.04
CA LYS A 260 -3.64 -15.59 3.03
C LYS A 260 -2.23 -15.91 3.55
N ILE A 261 -1.21 -15.83 2.71
CA ILE A 261 0.21 -15.99 3.11
C ILE A 261 0.60 -14.88 4.07
N VAL A 262 0.23 -13.62 3.77
CA VAL A 262 0.48 -12.49 4.66
C VAL A 262 -0.22 -12.70 6.00
N ASP A 263 -1.54 -12.97 6.00
CA ASP A 263 -2.31 -13.17 7.24
C ASP A 263 -1.77 -14.34 8.06
N TRP A 264 -1.39 -15.42 7.40
CA TRP A 264 -0.71 -16.55 8.04
C TRP A 264 0.61 -16.10 8.68
N GLY A 265 1.41 -15.29 8.00
CA GLY A 265 2.65 -14.73 8.51
C GLY A 265 2.46 -13.80 9.71
N VAL A 266 1.46 -12.91 9.68
CA VAL A 266 1.08 -12.03 10.81
C VAL A 266 0.75 -12.87 12.05
N ASN A 267 -0.14 -13.85 11.90
CA ASN A 267 -0.58 -14.72 12.98
C ASN A 267 0.53 -15.64 13.50
N LYS A 268 1.61 -15.82 12.73
CA LYS A 268 2.70 -16.75 13.04
C LYS A 268 4.00 -16.06 13.44
N ARG A 269 4.15 -14.75 13.30
CA ARG A 269 5.41 -14.04 13.59
C ARG A 269 6.02 -14.43 14.93
N GLU A 270 5.24 -14.40 16.02
CA GLU A 270 5.74 -14.72 17.36
C GLU A 270 6.06 -16.21 17.55
N GLU A 271 5.49 -17.09 16.72
CA GLU A 271 5.88 -18.50 16.65
C GLU A 271 7.11 -18.72 15.75
N VAL A 272 7.24 -17.96 14.66
CA VAL A 272 8.35 -18.03 13.70
C VAL A 272 9.64 -17.46 14.29
N LYS A 273 9.57 -16.44 15.16
CA LYS A 273 10.73 -15.97 15.96
C LYS A 273 11.45 -17.11 16.67
N LYS A 274 10.70 -18.14 17.08
CA LYS A 274 11.20 -19.29 17.85
C LYS A 274 11.78 -20.38 16.94
N TRP A 275 11.77 -20.20 15.62
CA TRP A 275 12.31 -21.20 14.68
C TRP A 275 13.85 -21.12 14.62
N PRO A 276 14.55 -22.26 14.67
CA PRO A 276 16.01 -22.27 14.60
C PRO A 276 16.53 -21.78 13.23
N VAL A 277 17.73 -21.19 13.24
CA VAL A 277 18.52 -20.74 12.07
C VAL A 277 17.97 -19.52 11.32
N ILE A 278 16.69 -19.51 10.93
CA ILE A 278 16.10 -18.44 10.09
C ILE A 278 14.95 -17.70 10.78
N GLY A 279 14.54 -18.12 11.98
CA GLY A 279 13.34 -17.59 12.65
C GLY A 279 13.41 -16.11 12.98
N SER A 280 14.55 -15.61 13.45
CA SER A 280 14.73 -14.18 13.73
C SER A 280 14.67 -13.33 12.46
N MET A 281 15.41 -13.74 11.42
CA MET A 281 15.42 -13.03 10.13
C MET A 281 14.04 -13.05 9.46
N LEU A 282 13.35 -14.20 9.45
CA LEU A 282 12.00 -14.30 8.93
C LEU A 282 11.00 -13.51 9.77
N ALA A 283 11.12 -13.53 11.10
CA ALA A 283 10.24 -12.77 11.97
C ALA A 283 10.43 -11.24 11.90
N GLU A 284 11.65 -10.78 11.60
CA GLU A 284 11.96 -9.37 11.33
C GLU A 284 11.38 -8.90 10.00
N LEU A 285 11.32 -9.80 9.02
CA LEU A 285 10.66 -9.58 7.72
C LEU A 285 9.15 -9.85 7.78
N MET A 286 8.67 -10.47 8.86
CA MET A 286 7.25 -10.79 9.07
C MET A 286 6.50 -9.70 9.84
N PRO A 287 5.18 -9.61 9.63
CA PRO A 287 4.33 -8.61 10.26
C PRO A 287 4.20 -8.66 11.79
N GLY A 288 4.43 -7.56 12.54
CA GLY A 288 3.68 -7.37 13.80
C GLY A 288 3.52 -5.93 14.36
N ASN A 289 2.55 -5.83 15.29
CA ASN A 289 1.86 -4.68 15.91
C ASN A 289 1.41 -3.54 14.99
N GLY A 290 0.47 -3.86 14.09
CA GLY A 290 -0.93 -3.41 14.18
C GLY A 290 -1.31 -1.93 14.05
N ASP A 291 -0.54 -0.99 14.58
CA ASP A 291 -1.07 0.36 14.76
C ASP A 291 -0.75 1.30 13.59
N GLY A 292 0.21 0.91 12.73
CA GLY A 292 0.75 1.77 11.68
C GLY A 292 1.31 3.09 12.27
N LYS A 293 1.93 3.92 11.45
CA LYS A 293 2.23 5.30 11.87
C LYS A 293 1.07 6.19 11.46
N ILE A 294 0.25 6.61 12.42
CA ILE A 294 -0.74 7.68 12.19
C ILE A 294 0.02 8.98 12.04
N ARG A 295 0.06 9.53 10.82
CA ARG A 295 0.54 10.87 10.53
C ARG A 295 -0.61 11.84 10.71
N THR A 296 -0.52 12.72 11.70
CA THR A 296 -1.52 13.78 11.94
C THR A 296 -1.23 15.04 11.14
N ASP A 297 -0.05 15.14 10.54
CA ASP A 297 0.44 16.28 9.75
C ASP A 297 0.04 16.23 8.26
N LEU A 298 -0.56 15.13 7.79
CA LEU A 298 -1.09 15.01 6.43
C LEU A 298 -2.54 15.52 6.36
N THR A 299 -2.84 16.28 5.31
CA THR A 299 -4.20 16.56 4.81
C THR A 299 -4.30 16.03 3.40
N SER A 300 -5.08 15.00 3.13
CA SER A 300 -5.18 14.42 1.79
C SER A 300 -6.20 15.14 0.88
N PRO A 301 -6.14 14.94 -0.45
CA PRO A 301 -7.14 15.47 -1.38
C PRO A 301 -8.55 14.92 -1.12
N SER A 302 -8.64 13.68 -0.68
CA SER A 302 -9.91 13.03 -0.38
C SER A 302 -10.53 13.51 0.94
N ASP A 303 -9.77 14.16 1.84
CA ASP A 303 -10.35 14.80 3.03
C ASP A 303 -11.10 16.07 2.67
N LEU A 304 -10.52 16.87 1.78
CA LEU A 304 -11.15 18.09 1.26
C LEU A 304 -12.43 17.75 0.50
N ALA A 305 -12.47 16.61 -0.20
CA ALA A 305 -13.62 16.14 -0.96
C ALA A 305 -14.84 15.75 -0.10
N ASN A 306 -14.67 15.54 1.21
CA ASN A 306 -15.74 15.17 2.14
C ASN A 306 -16.10 16.26 3.15
N ALA A 307 -15.34 17.36 3.20
CA ALA A 307 -15.50 18.46 4.16
C ALA A 307 -16.85 19.20 4.12
N SER A 308 -17.69 19.00 3.09
CA SER A 308 -19.02 19.61 3.01
C SER A 308 -20.06 18.71 2.32
N PRO A 309 -20.66 17.75 3.06
CA PRO A 309 -21.69 16.87 2.52
C PRO A 309 -22.97 17.62 2.05
N GLY A 310 -23.14 18.89 2.45
CA GLY A 310 -24.31 19.72 2.11
C GLY A 310 -24.21 20.51 0.79
N PHE A 311 -23.07 20.51 0.09
CA PHE A 311 -22.93 21.09 -1.25
C PHE A 311 -21.93 20.26 -2.04
N THR A 312 -22.46 19.17 -2.63
CA THR A 312 -21.72 18.29 -3.54
C THR A 312 -22.39 18.41 -4.90
N LEU A 313 -21.74 19.09 -5.85
CA LEU A 313 -22.12 19.02 -7.25
C LEU A 313 -21.17 18.04 -7.95
N ASN A 314 -21.75 16.99 -8.54
CA ASN A 314 -21.05 16.14 -9.49
C ASN A 314 -21.14 16.83 -10.85
N TYR A 315 -20.10 17.56 -11.23
CA TYR A 315 -20.00 18.21 -12.53
C TYR A 315 -19.55 17.17 -13.57
N PRO A 316 -20.20 17.04 -14.74
CA PRO A 316 -19.80 16.06 -15.76
C PRO A 316 -18.35 16.22 -16.22
#